data_AF-A0A5B7TJC8-F1
#
_entry.id   AF-A0A5B7TJC8-F1
#
_cell.length_a   1.000
_cell.length_b   1.000
_cell.length_c   1.000
_cell.angle_alpha   90.00
_cell.angle_beta   90.00
_cell.angle_gamma   90.00
#
_symmetry.space_group_name_H-M   'P 1'
#
loop_
_entity.id
_entity.type
_entity.pdbx_description
1 polymer ?
#
loop_
_entity_poly.entity_id
_entity_poly.type
_entity_poly.pdbx_seq_one_letter_code
_entity_poly.pdbx_strand_id
1 'polypeptide(L)' 'MNSEMKGADTVEEKDATNVNIDMRSIERSPYRYSTQKCMGCGYMLRPSSCGVCLTCHFSYLKKQDK' A
#
# COMPACT_ATOMS: atom_id res chain seq x y z
N MET A 1 12.12 -44.31 -40.17
CA MET A 1 11.68 -44.77 -38.84
C MET A 1 12.42 -43.95 -37.80
N ASN A 2 11.66 -43.37 -36.86
CA ASN A 2 12.04 -42.66 -35.61
C ASN A 2 12.74 -41.31 -35.86
N SER A 3 12.07 -40.14 -35.88
CA SER A 3 11.22 -39.51 -34.85
C SER A 3 11.82 -39.56 -33.44
N GLU A 4 12.51 -38.50 -33.07
CA GLU A 4 12.68 -38.10 -31.67
C GLU A 4 12.34 -36.62 -31.53
N MET A 5 11.05 -36.37 -31.30
CA MET A 5 10.59 -35.18 -30.58
C MET A 5 11.04 -35.33 -29.12
N LYS A 6 11.81 -34.37 -28.62
CA LYS A 6 11.82 -33.96 -27.20
C LYS A 6 11.11 -32.60 -27.20
N GLY A 7 9.95 -32.39 -26.58
CA GLY A 7 9.58 -32.72 -25.20
C GLY A 7 10.45 -31.84 -24.28
N ALA A 8 9.97 -30.89 -23.50
CA ALA A 8 8.62 -30.57 -23.05
C ALA A 8 8.56 -29.09 -22.65
N ASP A 9 7.34 -28.55 -22.61
CA ASP A 9 6.94 -27.42 -21.79
C ASP A 9 7.62 -27.45 -20.41
N THR A 10 8.09 -26.31 -19.91
CA THR A 10 7.44 -25.65 -18.76
C THR A 10 8.10 -24.32 -18.41
N VAL A 11 7.23 -23.39 -18.03
CA VAL A 11 7.46 -22.04 -17.53
C VAL A 11 8.26 -22.12 -16.22
N GLU A 12 9.49 -21.60 -16.18
CA GLU A 12 10.13 -21.32 -14.89
C GLU A 12 9.71 -19.93 -14.40
N GLU A 13 8.67 -20.01 -13.57
CA GLU A 13 8.35 -19.22 -12.38
C GLU A 13 8.98 -17.83 -12.25
N LYS A 14 8.06 -16.85 -12.19
CA LYS A 14 8.27 -15.54 -11.59
C LYS A 14 9.05 -15.69 -10.27
N ASP A 15 10.27 -15.16 -10.25
CA ASP A 15 10.91 -14.70 -9.02
C ASP A 15 10.00 -13.63 -8.40
N ALA A 16 8.96 -14.05 -7.69
CA ALA A 16 8.35 -13.25 -6.67
C ALA A 16 9.42 -13.11 -5.59
N THR A 17 10.32 -12.14 -5.78
CA THR A 17 11.27 -11.71 -4.77
C THR A 17 10.44 -11.54 -3.51
N ASN A 18 10.61 -12.45 -2.56
CA ASN A 18 9.91 -12.39 -1.29
C ASN A 18 10.53 -11.20 -0.55
N VAL A 19 10.08 -10.00 -0.90
CA VAL A 19 10.43 -8.78 -0.20
C VAL A 19 9.75 -8.93 1.14
N ASN A 20 10.49 -9.43 2.13
CA ASN A 20 10.05 -9.40 3.51
C ASN A 20 10.08 -7.94 3.93
N ILE A 21 8.97 -7.25 3.67
CA ILE A 21 8.82 -5.86 4.03
C ILE A 21 8.68 -5.82 5.55
N ASP A 22 9.79 -5.53 6.22
CA ASP A 22 9.78 -5.28 7.66
C ASP A 22 8.82 -4.11 7.94
N MET A 23 7.72 -4.43 8.60
CA MET A 23 6.71 -3.45 8.97
C MET A 23 7.33 -2.32 9.78
N ARG A 24 8.32 -2.59 10.65
CA ARG A 24 9.03 -1.55 11.42
C ARG A 24 9.84 -0.61 10.54
N SER A 25 10.35 -1.09 9.41
CA SER A 25 11.04 -0.25 8.42
C SER A 25 10.06 0.64 7.65
N ILE A 26 8.84 0.18 7.38
CA ILE A 26 7.75 1.05 6.89
C ILE A 26 7.40 2.10 7.95
N GLU A 27 7.38 1.70 9.22
CA GLU A 27 7.03 2.58 10.33
C GLU A 27 7.99 3.75 10.53
N ARG A 28 9.26 3.56 10.16
CA ARG A 28 10.33 4.58 10.23
C ARG A 28 10.61 5.26 8.90
N SER A 29 9.91 4.88 7.83
CA SER A 29 10.12 5.47 6.51
C SER A 29 9.81 6.96 6.56
N PRO A 30 10.71 7.84 6.07
CA PRO A 30 10.44 9.28 5.97
C PRO A 30 9.25 9.57 5.04
N TYR A 31 8.86 8.61 4.19
CA TYR A 31 7.69 8.67 3.33
C TYR A 31 6.41 8.16 4.00
N ARG A 32 6.42 7.82 5.30
CA ARG A 32 5.24 7.34 6.03
C ARG A 32 4.17 8.40 6.19
N TYR A 33 4.57 9.67 6.16
CA TYR A 33 3.68 10.80 6.34
C TYR A 33 3.90 11.85 5.26
N SER A 34 2.80 12.47 4.84
CA SER A 34 2.85 13.71 4.08
C SER A 34 3.44 14.81 4.97
N THR A 35 4.14 15.78 4.36
CA THR A 35 4.55 17.02 5.04
C THR A 35 3.34 17.86 5.48
N GLN A 36 2.15 17.54 4.98
CA GLN A 36 0.90 18.20 5.33
C GLN A 36 0.26 17.60 6.58
N LYS A 37 -0.27 18.50 7.42
CA LYS A 37 -1.08 18.15 8.60
C LYS A 37 -2.56 18.14 8.24
N CYS A 38 -3.33 17.32 8.94
CA CYS A 38 -4.79 17.29 8.84
C CYS A 38 -5.36 18.64 9.27
N MET A 39 -6.20 19.25 8.43
CA MET A 39 -6.85 20.54 8.72
C MET A 39 -7.87 20.44 9.88
N GLY A 40 -8.39 19.25 10.18
CA GLY A 40 -9.37 19.05 11.25
C GLY A 40 -8.77 18.79 12.63
N CYS A 41 -7.59 18.18 12.72
CA CYS A 41 -7.00 17.75 14.01
C CYS A 41 -5.50 17.98 14.15
N GLY A 42 -4.80 18.48 13.12
CA GLY A 42 -3.37 18.82 13.19
C GLY A 42 -2.39 17.64 13.14
N TYR A 43 -2.85 16.39 13.18
CA TYR A 43 -2.00 15.21 13.03
C TYR A 43 -1.42 15.09 11.62
N MET A 44 -0.22 14.52 11.49
CA MET A 44 0.40 14.27 10.18
C MET A 44 -0.48 13.34 9.34
N LEU A 45 -0.67 13.70 8.07
CA LEU A 45 -1.46 12.89 7.14
C LEU A 45 -0.64 11.71 6.62
N ARG A 46 -1.31 10.61 6.29
CA ARG A 46 -0.70 9.57 5.46
C ARG A 46 -0.49 10.11 4.03
N PRO A 47 0.47 9.58 3.26
CA PRO A 47 0.83 10.13 1.95
C PRO A 47 -0.32 10.08 0.94
N SER A 48 -1.19 9.07 1.06
CA SER A 48 -2.38 8.90 0.22
C SER A 48 -3.58 9.75 0.67
N SER A 49 -3.46 10.51 1.76
CA SER A 49 -4.55 11.33 2.30
C SER A 49 -4.28 12.82 2.06
N CYS A 50 -5.29 13.55 1.59
CA CYS A 50 -5.22 14.99 1.38
C CYS A 50 -6.23 15.73 2.24
N GLY A 51 -5.83 16.89 2.77
CA GLY A 51 -6.69 17.81 3.52
C GLY A 51 -7.10 17.36 4.92
N VAL A 52 -7.85 16.26 5.05
CA VAL A 52 -8.36 15.74 6.32
C VAL A 52 -8.03 14.27 6.53
N CYS A 53 -7.80 13.86 7.77
CA CYS A 53 -7.57 12.46 8.10
C CYS A 53 -8.88 11.66 8.07
N LEU A 54 -8.76 10.35 7.90
CA LEU A 54 -9.88 9.42 7.82
C LEU A 54 -10.83 9.54 9.02
N THR A 55 -10.29 9.72 10.23
CA THR A 55 -11.08 9.92 11.45
C THR A 55 -11.93 11.19 11.38
N CYS A 56 -11.34 12.32 11.03
CA CYS A 56 -12.06 13.58 10.87
C CYS A 56 -13.13 13.50 9.77
N HIS A 57 -12.82 12.83 8.66
CA HIS A 57 -13.76 12.61 7.57
C HIS A 57 -14.98 11.80 8.03
N PHE A 58 -14.78 10.69 8.72
CA PHE A 58 -15.90 9.91 9.27
C PHE A 58 -16.72 10.67 10.32
N SER A 59 -16.06 11.45 11.19
CA SER A 59 -16.76 12.30 12.15
C SER A 59 -17.62 13.37 11.47
N TYR A 60 -17.18 13.89 10.32
CA TYR A 60 -17.96 14.82 9.52
C TYR A 60 -19.21 14.15 8.93
N LEU A 61 -19.05 12.99 8.29
CA LEU A 61 -20.17 12.25 7.70
C LEU A 61 -21.25 11.90 8.73
N LYS A 62 -20.85 11.40 9.91
CA LYS A 62 -21.81 11.09 10.99
C LYS A 62 -22.63 12.28 11.48
N LYS A 63 -22.15 13.51 11.30
CA LYS A 63 -22.90 14.72 11.67
C LYS A 63 -23.94 15.12 10.62
N GLN A 64 -23.86 14.58 9.40
CA GLN A 64 -24.79 14.87 8.30
C GLN A 64 -26.01 13.94 8.30
N ASP A 65 -25.96 12.78 8.96
CA ASP A 65 -27.10 11.86 9.19
C ASP A 65 -28.12 12.41 10.21
N LYS A 66 -28.50 13.69 10.10
CA LYS A 66 -29.38 14.37 11.06
C LYS A 66 -30.74 14.71 10.48
#